data_AF-A0A151ILW7-F1
#
_entry.id   AF-A0A151ILW7-F1
#
_cell.length_a   1.000
_cell.length_b   1.000
_cell.length_c   1.000
_cell.angle_alpha   90.00
_cell.angle_beta   90.00
_cell.angle_gamma   90.00
#
_symmetry.space_group_name_H-M   'P 1'
#
loop_
_entity.id
_entity.type
_entity.pdbx_description
1 polymer ?
#
loop_
_entity_poly.entity_id
_entity_poly.type
_entity_poly.pdbx_seq_one_letter_code
_entity_poly.pdbx_strand_id
1 'polypeptide(L)'
;MMKTKSSEQEEGGMGFKDKQKALDTLKILDGRDVNYQYHVITSFVNRAKRTLQITRDEEKLTNLRDALKIFEDWLTDYKENNRGKENLAYLPIETIKAFRSLAKKYDVWDDGFFRAYNDEKGDYKSLRDVKVTNGNTTWDIERNRRLKEIIDRIKNEHVQWYETDVGDFRGLPTKEHVQCIVLGYSPDPTKLKKLAVQAREKFNEEDDDMDVEEERSPGKGAKRVRDNSSSSDSDSDSEPEKKCAKRSSETEENEQNESVLGFKDKDKALQSIKSLEGRDVSYQFHAISGLVKRAERVISCTKDEQKIKNMLEAIEIFENWITDYNVKGRSKENFNYLTIDIVRAFKPLAERYNIEDNGFLNVYEEANGDYKRLRSVRFPESNVTWDVKRNEHLRKLVNCIKEKHIQWFDTDVEFRGLPTAEHTRCIMWGFSHDIAKLKKLLPTLSKKLEPND
;
A
#
# COMPACT_ATOMS: atom_id res chain seq x y z
N MET A 1 -17.80 17.23 -21.41
CA MET A 1 -18.72 16.15 -20.97
C MET A 1 -18.03 14.81 -21.17
N MET A 2 -17.37 14.29 -20.12
CA MET A 2 -16.92 12.89 -20.13
C MET A 2 -18.12 11.99 -19.85
N LYS A 3 -18.26 10.90 -20.61
CA LYS A 3 -19.26 9.86 -20.33
C LYS A 3 -18.66 8.86 -19.32
N THR A 4 -18.98 9.03 -18.05
CA THR A 4 -19.01 7.90 -17.10
C THR A 4 -19.95 6.84 -17.67
N LYS A 5 -19.43 5.66 -18.06
CA LYS A 5 -20.23 4.67 -18.81
C LYS A 5 -20.00 3.19 -18.48
N SER A 6 -18.98 2.84 -17.69
CA SER A 6 -18.56 1.45 -17.49
C SER A 6 -19.06 0.78 -16.19
N SER A 7 -19.24 1.50 -15.08
CA SER A 7 -19.65 0.87 -13.81
C SER A 7 -21.11 0.40 -13.78
N GLU A 8 -22.00 1.05 -14.53
CA GLU A 8 -23.45 0.79 -14.47
C GLU A 8 -23.91 -0.37 -15.36
N GLN A 9 -23.18 -0.71 -16.44
CA GLN A 9 -23.64 -1.73 -17.39
C GLN A 9 -23.42 -3.17 -16.90
N GLU A 10 -22.35 -3.47 -16.15
CA GLU A 10 -22.14 -4.82 -15.59
C GLU A 10 -23.04 -5.11 -14.36
N GLU A 11 -23.28 -4.12 -13.48
CA GLU A 11 -24.10 -4.34 -12.27
C GLU A 11 -25.56 -4.70 -12.58
N GLY A 12 -26.11 -4.29 -13.74
CA GLY A 12 -27.49 -4.58 -14.12
C GLY A 12 -27.84 -6.08 -14.24
N GLY A 13 -26.84 -6.95 -14.44
CA GLY A 13 -27.00 -8.40 -14.49
C GLY A 13 -26.92 -9.11 -13.14
N MET A 14 -26.33 -8.49 -12.12
CA MET A 14 -25.98 -9.13 -10.84
C MET A 14 -27.01 -8.81 -9.73
N GLY A 15 -27.00 -9.54 -8.61
CA GLY A 15 -27.85 -9.24 -7.47
C GLY A 15 -28.04 -10.37 -6.45
N PHE A 16 -28.84 -10.08 -5.42
CA PHE A 16 -28.98 -10.89 -4.21
C PHE A 16 -30.42 -11.02 -3.71
N LYS A 17 -31.43 -10.79 -4.57
CA LYS A 17 -32.85 -10.78 -4.18
C LYS A 17 -33.37 -12.13 -3.68
N ASP A 18 -32.80 -13.22 -4.18
CA ASP A 18 -33.17 -14.60 -3.89
C ASP A 18 -31.98 -15.53 -4.18
N LYS A 19 -32.09 -16.79 -3.77
CA LYS A 19 -31.07 -17.84 -3.94
C LYS A 19 -30.64 -18.02 -5.40
N GLN A 20 -31.59 -17.99 -6.34
CA GLN A 20 -31.29 -18.21 -7.75
C GLN A 20 -30.49 -17.05 -8.32
N LYS A 21 -30.85 -15.80 -7.98
CA LYS A 21 -30.12 -14.61 -8.41
C LYS A 21 -28.71 -14.53 -7.81
N ALA A 22 -28.51 -15.04 -6.59
CA ALA A 22 -27.17 -15.19 -6.01
C ALA A 22 -26.31 -16.21 -6.80
N LEU A 23 -26.87 -17.37 -7.13
CA LEU A 23 -26.21 -18.37 -7.98
C LEU A 23 -25.91 -17.84 -9.39
N ASP A 24 -26.84 -17.11 -10.00
CA ASP A 24 -26.62 -16.51 -11.32
C ASP A 24 -25.58 -15.38 -11.27
N THR A 25 -25.47 -14.66 -10.15
CA THR A 25 -24.39 -13.69 -9.92
C THR A 25 -23.04 -14.38 -9.81
N LEU A 26 -22.94 -15.51 -9.10
CA LEU A 26 -21.71 -16.31 -9.09
C LEU A 26 -21.33 -16.81 -10.49
N LYS A 27 -22.29 -17.21 -11.32
CA LYS A 27 -22.02 -17.59 -12.73
C LYS A 27 -21.55 -16.42 -13.60
N ILE A 28 -22.04 -15.20 -13.38
CA ILE A 28 -21.59 -13.98 -14.09
C ILE A 28 -20.16 -13.57 -13.68
N LEU A 29 -19.79 -13.91 -12.45
CA LEU A 29 -18.45 -13.67 -11.89
C LEU A 29 -17.45 -14.79 -12.20
N ASP A 30 -17.91 -15.98 -12.59
CA ASP A 30 -17.05 -17.11 -12.90
C ASP A 30 -16.08 -16.79 -14.06
N GLY A 31 -14.85 -17.32 -13.94
CA GLY A 31 -13.74 -17.00 -14.85
C GLY A 31 -13.13 -15.60 -14.74
N ARG A 32 -13.72 -14.65 -13.98
CA ARG A 32 -13.12 -13.32 -13.76
C ARG A 32 -11.99 -13.37 -12.71
N ASP A 33 -11.18 -12.31 -12.64
CA ASP A 33 -10.13 -12.14 -11.62
C ASP A 33 -10.66 -12.40 -10.19
N VAL A 34 -9.97 -13.25 -9.43
CA VAL A 34 -10.50 -13.79 -8.16
C VAL A 34 -10.59 -12.73 -7.06
N ASN A 35 -9.73 -11.71 -7.08
CA ASN A 35 -9.84 -10.56 -6.19
C ASN A 35 -11.07 -9.71 -6.56
N TYR A 36 -11.34 -9.52 -7.86
CA TYR A 36 -12.58 -8.85 -8.31
C TYR A 36 -13.84 -9.62 -7.87
N GLN A 37 -13.88 -10.96 -8.05
CA GLN A 37 -14.97 -11.79 -7.53
C GLN A 37 -15.17 -11.56 -6.03
N TYR A 38 -14.09 -11.63 -5.24
CA TYR A 38 -14.12 -11.40 -3.79
C TYR A 38 -14.66 -10.03 -3.41
N HIS A 39 -14.25 -8.96 -4.10
CA HIS A 39 -14.72 -7.60 -3.82
C HIS A 39 -16.22 -7.43 -4.15
N VAL A 40 -16.69 -7.95 -5.29
CA VAL A 40 -18.11 -7.88 -5.67
C VAL A 40 -18.97 -8.68 -4.69
N ILE A 41 -18.58 -9.90 -4.35
CA ILE A 41 -19.31 -10.78 -3.43
C ILE A 41 -19.35 -10.18 -2.02
N THR A 42 -18.22 -9.63 -1.54
CA THR A 42 -18.18 -8.90 -0.26
C THR A 42 -19.11 -7.68 -0.26
N SER A 43 -19.18 -6.94 -1.37
CA SER A 43 -20.13 -5.84 -1.55
C SER A 43 -21.57 -6.34 -1.44
N PHE A 44 -21.93 -7.43 -2.12
CA PHE A 44 -23.27 -8.00 -2.04
C PHE A 44 -23.63 -8.54 -0.65
N VAL A 45 -22.70 -9.18 0.07
CA VAL A 45 -22.91 -9.60 1.47
C VAL A 45 -23.23 -8.41 2.38
N ASN A 46 -22.50 -7.31 2.24
CA ASN A 46 -22.73 -6.09 3.01
C ASN A 46 -24.07 -5.42 2.64
N ARG A 47 -24.40 -5.32 1.35
CA ARG A 47 -25.70 -4.82 0.86
C ARG A 47 -26.85 -5.70 1.39
N ALA A 48 -26.73 -7.03 1.29
CA ALA A 48 -27.73 -8.00 1.75
C ALA A 48 -27.97 -7.91 3.27
N LYS A 49 -26.91 -7.87 4.09
CA LYS A 49 -27.03 -7.70 5.55
C LYS A 49 -27.75 -6.41 5.94
N ARG A 50 -27.48 -5.30 5.22
CA ARG A 50 -28.21 -4.04 5.41
C ARG A 50 -29.68 -4.14 5.00
N THR A 51 -29.99 -4.77 3.86
CA THR A 51 -31.38 -4.99 3.42
C THR A 51 -32.17 -5.88 4.39
N LEU A 52 -31.52 -6.89 4.98
CA LEU A 52 -32.11 -7.79 5.97
C LEU A 52 -32.53 -7.06 7.26
N GLN A 53 -31.79 -6.02 7.69
CA GLN A 53 -32.14 -5.19 8.86
C GLN A 53 -33.35 -4.27 8.65
N ILE A 54 -33.67 -3.89 7.41
CA ILE A 54 -34.75 -2.95 7.09
C ILE A 54 -36.03 -3.62 6.56
N THR A 55 -35.92 -4.86 6.08
CA THR A 55 -37.05 -5.62 5.51
C THR A 55 -37.91 -6.23 6.61
N ARG A 56 -39.24 -6.09 6.50
CA ARG A 56 -40.24 -6.63 7.46
C ARG A 56 -41.12 -7.74 6.87
N ASP A 57 -40.78 -8.19 5.67
CA ASP A 57 -41.52 -9.14 4.86
C ASP A 57 -40.83 -10.51 4.99
N GLU A 58 -41.51 -11.49 5.58
CA GLU A 58 -40.91 -12.79 5.94
C GLU A 58 -40.50 -13.65 4.73
N GLU A 59 -41.22 -13.54 3.62
CA GLU A 59 -40.87 -14.23 2.38
C GLU A 59 -39.57 -13.64 1.80
N LYS A 60 -39.49 -12.31 1.75
CA LYS A 60 -38.27 -11.60 1.33
C LYS A 60 -37.10 -11.84 2.29
N LEU A 61 -37.35 -11.90 3.61
CA LEU A 61 -36.32 -12.22 4.59
C LEU A 61 -35.76 -13.64 4.39
N THR A 62 -36.61 -14.61 4.06
CA THR A 62 -36.16 -15.98 3.75
C THR A 62 -35.32 -16.01 2.47
N ASN A 63 -35.81 -15.40 1.40
CA ASN A 63 -35.07 -15.29 0.13
C ASN A 63 -33.71 -14.58 0.27
N LEU A 64 -33.64 -13.53 1.09
CA LEU A 64 -32.40 -12.80 1.40
C LEU A 64 -31.42 -13.62 2.27
N ARG A 65 -31.92 -14.41 3.23
CA ARG A 65 -31.09 -15.32 4.04
C ARG A 65 -30.46 -16.41 3.16
N ASP A 66 -31.24 -17.01 2.27
CA ASP A 66 -30.74 -18.02 1.34
C ASP A 66 -29.72 -17.44 0.35
N ALA A 67 -29.99 -16.25 -0.20
CA ALA A 67 -29.04 -15.53 -1.06
C ALA A 67 -27.73 -15.18 -0.32
N LEU A 68 -27.84 -14.71 0.92
CA LEU A 68 -26.70 -14.38 1.76
C LEU A 68 -25.84 -15.62 2.05
N LYS A 69 -26.46 -16.76 2.36
CA LYS A 69 -25.75 -18.01 2.62
C LYS A 69 -24.89 -18.44 1.43
N ILE A 70 -25.41 -18.39 0.20
CA ILE A 70 -24.65 -18.72 -1.02
C ILE A 70 -23.35 -17.90 -1.13
N PHE A 71 -23.38 -16.62 -0.76
CA PHE A 71 -22.19 -15.77 -0.78
C PHE A 71 -21.26 -15.99 0.43
N GLU A 72 -21.80 -16.29 1.61
CA GLU A 72 -20.99 -16.60 2.80
C GLU A 72 -20.28 -17.96 2.67
N ASP A 73 -20.94 -18.95 2.05
CA ASP A 73 -20.33 -20.24 1.68
C ASP A 73 -19.15 -20.01 0.70
N TRP A 74 -19.33 -19.18 -0.35
CA TRP A 74 -18.25 -18.81 -1.28
C TRP A 74 -17.10 -18.04 -0.61
N LEU A 75 -17.39 -17.11 0.31
CA LEU A 75 -16.37 -16.36 1.05
C LEU A 75 -15.60 -17.23 2.06
N THR A 76 -16.20 -18.34 2.49
CA THR A 76 -15.57 -19.33 3.36
C THR A 76 -14.59 -20.17 2.54
N ASP A 77 -15.04 -20.74 1.42
CA ASP A 77 -14.20 -21.43 0.42
C ASP A 77 -13.00 -20.56 -0.01
N TYR A 78 -13.23 -19.28 -0.33
CA TYR A 78 -12.16 -18.34 -0.70
C TYR A 78 -11.04 -18.24 0.35
N LYS A 79 -11.40 -18.28 1.64
CA LYS A 79 -10.44 -18.18 2.76
C LYS A 79 -9.76 -19.51 3.04
N GLU A 80 -10.53 -20.59 3.15
CA GLU A 80 -10.02 -21.92 3.48
C GLU A 80 -9.06 -22.43 2.40
N ASN A 81 -9.47 -22.34 1.13
CA ASN A 81 -8.65 -22.76 -0.02
C ASN A 81 -7.63 -21.70 -0.45
N ASN A 82 -7.49 -20.59 0.30
CA ASN A 82 -6.53 -19.51 0.02
C ASN A 82 -6.61 -18.98 -1.43
N ARG A 83 -7.82 -18.88 -1.99
CA ARG A 83 -8.06 -18.66 -3.41
C ARG A 83 -7.50 -17.33 -3.95
N GLY A 84 -7.19 -16.36 -3.09
CA GLY A 84 -6.42 -15.17 -3.46
C GLY A 84 -5.03 -15.46 -4.07
N LYS A 85 -4.47 -16.67 -3.87
CA LYS A 85 -3.24 -17.13 -4.56
C LYS A 85 -3.46 -17.56 -6.00
N GLU A 86 -4.71 -17.79 -6.42
CA GLU A 86 -5.09 -18.11 -7.80
C GLU A 86 -5.09 -16.85 -8.70
N ASN A 87 -4.77 -15.67 -8.15
CA ASN A 87 -4.91 -14.41 -8.86
C ASN A 87 -3.92 -14.27 -10.02
N LEU A 88 -4.45 -14.28 -11.24
CA LEU A 88 -3.68 -14.15 -12.47
C LEU A 88 -3.36 -12.68 -12.77
N ALA A 89 -2.50 -12.06 -11.96
CA ALA A 89 -2.17 -10.63 -12.10
C ALA A 89 -1.72 -10.25 -13.53
N TYR A 90 -2.17 -9.10 -14.02
CA TYR A 90 -1.85 -8.59 -15.36
C TYR A 90 -0.42 -8.03 -15.42
N LEU A 91 0.31 -8.37 -16.49
CA LEU A 91 1.61 -7.79 -16.84
C LEU A 91 1.47 -6.46 -17.59
N PRO A 92 2.39 -5.49 -17.41
CA PRO A 92 2.43 -4.28 -18.23
C PRO A 92 2.59 -4.61 -19.71
N ILE A 93 1.92 -3.86 -20.58
CA ILE A 93 1.89 -4.10 -22.02
C ILE A 93 3.28 -4.07 -22.69
N GLU A 94 4.19 -3.24 -22.18
CA GLU A 94 5.58 -3.14 -22.65
C GLU A 94 6.39 -4.40 -22.32
N THR A 95 5.97 -5.16 -21.30
CA THR A 95 6.53 -6.47 -20.95
C THR A 95 6.07 -7.49 -21.97
N ILE A 96 4.76 -7.55 -22.28
CA ILE A 96 4.22 -8.45 -23.31
C ILE A 96 4.89 -8.17 -24.66
N LYS A 97 4.97 -6.89 -25.06
CA LYS A 97 5.67 -6.47 -26.29
C LYS A 97 7.16 -6.87 -26.29
N ALA A 98 7.85 -6.81 -25.15
CA ALA A 98 9.27 -7.21 -25.06
C ALA A 98 9.53 -8.70 -25.35
N PHE A 99 8.52 -9.56 -25.19
CA PHE A 99 8.62 -11.00 -25.49
C PHE A 99 7.97 -11.38 -26.83
N ARG A 100 7.51 -10.42 -27.64
CA ARG A 100 6.85 -10.66 -28.95
C ARG A 100 7.71 -11.52 -29.88
N SER A 101 8.98 -11.19 -30.06
CA SER A 101 9.88 -11.95 -30.95
C SER A 101 10.13 -13.37 -30.44
N LEU A 102 10.24 -13.57 -29.13
CA LEU A 102 10.37 -14.90 -28.53
C LEU A 102 9.08 -15.73 -28.72
N ALA A 103 7.92 -15.10 -28.57
CA ALA A 103 6.62 -15.73 -28.83
C ALA A 103 6.43 -16.11 -30.31
N LYS A 104 6.90 -15.28 -31.26
CA LYS A 104 6.97 -15.64 -32.68
C LYS A 104 7.87 -16.85 -32.91
N LYS A 105 9.07 -16.92 -32.30
CA LYS A 105 10.00 -18.05 -32.45
C LYS A 105 9.49 -19.37 -31.86
N TYR A 106 8.65 -19.33 -30.82
CA TYR A 106 8.00 -20.52 -30.27
C TYR A 106 6.66 -20.90 -30.96
N ASP A 107 6.21 -20.09 -31.92
CA ASP A 107 4.89 -20.21 -32.58
C ASP A 107 3.73 -20.18 -31.58
N VAL A 108 3.70 -19.15 -30.73
CA VAL A 108 2.69 -18.95 -29.66
C VAL A 108 2.18 -17.51 -29.54
N TRP A 109 2.47 -16.65 -30.52
CA TRP A 109 2.00 -15.27 -30.52
C TRP A 109 0.52 -15.19 -30.94
N ASP A 110 -0.34 -14.76 -30.02
CA ASP A 110 -1.76 -14.44 -30.28
C ASP A 110 -1.95 -12.92 -30.25
N ASP A 111 -2.13 -12.31 -31.43
CA ASP A 111 -2.43 -10.88 -31.51
C ASP A 111 -3.79 -10.51 -30.90
N GLY A 112 -4.74 -11.45 -30.75
CA GLY A 112 -6.12 -11.16 -30.34
C GLY A 112 -6.20 -10.49 -28.98
N PHE A 113 -5.59 -11.10 -27.95
CA PHE A 113 -5.52 -10.50 -26.62
C PHE A 113 -4.64 -9.24 -26.62
N PHE A 114 -3.50 -9.27 -27.31
CA PHE A 114 -2.57 -8.13 -27.33
C PHE A 114 -3.20 -6.87 -27.95
N ARG A 115 -3.90 -6.99 -29.09
CA ARG A 115 -4.63 -5.87 -29.71
C ARG A 115 -5.69 -5.31 -28.76
N ALA A 116 -6.57 -6.17 -28.23
CA ALA A 116 -7.63 -5.74 -27.30
C ALA A 116 -7.07 -5.02 -26.06
N TYR A 117 -5.94 -5.49 -25.51
CA TYR A 117 -5.30 -4.85 -24.36
C TYR A 117 -4.52 -3.57 -24.72
N ASN A 118 -4.03 -3.47 -25.97
CA ASN A 118 -3.37 -2.28 -26.51
C ASN A 118 -4.34 -1.15 -26.82
N ASP A 119 -5.51 -1.46 -27.39
CA ASP A 119 -6.55 -0.49 -27.72
C ASP A 119 -7.09 0.19 -26.45
N GLU A 120 -7.20 -0.60 -25.36
CA GLU A 120 -7.50 -0.16 -23.99
C GLU A 120 -6.28 0.43 -23.24
N LYS A 121 -5.15 0.66 -23.92
CA LYS A 121 -3.92 1.30 -23.41
C LYS A 121 -3.34 0.66 -22.15
N GLY A 122 -3.54 -0.65 -21.97
CA GLY A 122 -3.08 -1.39 -20.80
C GLY A 122 -4.01 -1.32 -19.57
N ASP A 123 -5.19 -0.72 -19.65
CA ASP A 123 -6.19 -0.85 -18.57
C ASP A 123 -6.84 -2.25 -18.62
N TYR A 124 -6.53 -3.08 -17.63
CA TYR A 124 -7.10 -4.42 -17.53
C TYR A 124 -8.56 -4.41 -17.05
N LYS A 125 -9.06 -3.28 -16.52
CA LYS A 125 -10.44 -3.19 -16.01
C LYS A 125 -11.46 -3.07 -17.13
N SER A 126 -11.13 -2.37 -18.22
CA SER A 126 -12.03 -2.25 -19.38
C SER A 126 -12.13 -3.55 -20.19
N LEU A 127 -11.12 -4.44 -20.13
CA LEU A 127 -11.21 -5.80 -20.69
C LEU A 127 -12.36 -6.66 -20.15
N ARG A 128 -13.03 -6.21 -19.07
CA ARG A 128 -14.28 -6.79 -18.56
C ARG A 128 -15.48 -6.53 -19.47
N ASP A 129 -15.46 -5.43 -20.20
CA ASP A 129 -16.47 -5.01 -21.17
C ASP A 129 -16.09 -5.37 -22.62
N VAL A 130 -14.79 -5.43 -22.95
CA VAL A 130 -14.32 -5.77 -24.30
C VAL A 130 -14.60 -7.25 -24.61
N LYS A 131 -15.49 -7.49 -25.58
CA LYS A 131 -15.83 -8.83 -26.07
C LYS A 131 -14.75 -9.42 -26.96
N VAL A 132 -14.60 -10.74 -26.91
CA VAL A 132 -13.81 -11.50 -27.89
C VAL A 132 -14.54 -11.43 -29.24
N THR A 133 -13.81 -11.22 -30.34
CA THR A 133 -14.36 -10.96 -31.69
C THR A 133 -15.38 -11.98 -32.19
N ASN A 134 -15.20 -13.25 -31.82
CA ASN A 134 -16.11 -14.36 -32.16
C ASN A 134 -16.76 -15.02 -30.92
N GLY A 135 -16.74 -14.35 -29.75
CA GLY A 135 -17.13 -14.93 -28.47
C GLY A 135 -18.29 -14.21 -27.79
N ASN A 136 -19.08 -14.97 -27.02
CA ASN A 136 -20.08 -14.42 -26.09
C ASN A 136 -19.46 -13.96 -24.75
N THR A 137 -18.14 -14.10 -24.59
CA THR A 137 -17.39 -13.73 -23.37
C THR A 137 -16.60 -12.44 -23.59
N THR A 138 -16.11 -11.87 -22.49
CA THR A 138 -15.15 -10.77 -22.52
C THR A 138 -13.72 -11.25 -22.34
N TRP A 139 -12.75 -10.42 -22.71
CA TRP A 139 -11.34 -10.79 -22.72
C TRP A 139 -10.80 -11.13 -21.32
N ASP A 140 -11.29 -10.48 -20.25
CA ASP A 140 -10.95 -10.85 -18.87
C ASP A 140 -11.22 -12.35 -18.59
N ILE A 141 -12.43 -12.82 -18.95
CA ILE A 141 -12.86 -14.22 -18.75
C ILE A 141 -12.07 -15.18 -19.65
N GLU A 142 -11.98 -14.87 -20.94
CA GLU A 142 -11.33 -15.75 -21.92
C GLU A 142 -9.83 -15.91 -21.64
N ARG A 143 -9.14 -14.82 -21.30
CA ARG A 143 -7.72 -14.83 -20.93
C ARG A 143 -7.48 -15.66 -19.68
N ASN A 144 -8.29 -15.50 -18.64
CA ASN A 144 -8.16 -16.27 -17.39
C ASN A 144 -8.42 -17.77 -17.62
N ARG A 145 -9.40 -18.11 -18.47
CA ARG A 145 -9.67 -19.50 -18.87
C ARG A 145 -8.47 -20.13 -19.58
N ARG A 146 -7.96 -19.50 -20.64
CA ARG A 146 -6.79 -20.00 -21.39
C ARG A 146 -5.56 -20.14 -20.49
N LEU A 147 -5.32 -19.17 -19.61
CA LEU A 147 -4.24 -19.24 -18.64
C LEU A 147 -4.39 -20.41 -17.68
N LYS A 148 -5.59 -20.68 -17.17
CA LYS A 148 -5.84 -21.85 -16.32
C LYS A 148 -5.51 -23.15 -17.04
N GLU A 149 -5.96 -23.29 -18.29
CA GLU A 149 -5.66 -24.44 -19.14
C GLU A 149 -4.13 -24.62 -19.38
N ILE A 150 -3.39 -23.54 -19.61
CA ILE A 150 -1.91 -23.58 -19.76
C ILE A 150 -1.23 -23.93 -18.43
N ILE A 151 -1.60 -23.27 -17.33
CA ILE A 151 -1.02 -23.45 -16.00
C ILE A 151 -1.25 -24.89 -15.50
N ASP A 152 -2.42 -25.46 -15.76
CA ASP A 152 -2.72 -26.83 -15.35
C ASP A 152 -1.95 -27.86 -16.21
N ARG A 153 -1.68 -27.60 -17.50
CA ARG A 153 -0.68 -28.37 -18.27
C ARG A 153 0.71 -28.30 -17.64
N ILE A 154 1.23 -27.09 -17.36
CA ILE A 154 2.55 -26.88 -16.74
C ILE A 154 2.68 -27.68 -15.43
N LYS A 155 1.64 -27.66 -14.57
CA LYS A 155 1.62 -28.45 -13.32
C LYS A 155 1.63 -29.96 -13.57
N ASN A 156 0.78 -30.45 -14.47
CA ASN A 156 0.64 -31.88 -14.74
C ASN A 156 1.91 -32.47 -15.38
N GLU A 157 2.47 -31.77 -16.36
CA GLU A 157 3.66 -32.17 -17.11
C GLU A 157 4.97 -31.77 -16.38
N HIS A 158 4.87 -31.10 -15.23
CA HIS A 158 6.00 -30.64 -14.40
C HIS A 158 7.02 -29.76 -15.15
N VAL A 159 6.54 -29.01 -16.14
CA VAL A 159 7.33 -28.12 -17.00
C VAL A 159 7.92 -26.98 -16.19
N GLN A 160 9.20 -26.68 -16.41
CA GLN A 160 9.86 -25.55 -15.77
C GLN A 160 9.38 -24.22 -16.38
N TRP A 161 9.34 -23.16 -15.58
CA TRP A 161 9.00 -21.82 -16.06
C TRP A 161 10.11 -21.16 -16.90
N TYR A 162 11.33 -21.69 -16.85
CA TYR A 162 12.48 -21.14 -17.57
C TYR A 162 13.34 -22.27 -18.12
N GLU A 163 13.87 -22.06 -19.33
CA GLU A 163 14.72 -23.01 -20.03
C GLU A 163 16.01 -23.29 -19.23
N THR A 164 16.20 -24.53 -18.80
CA THR A 164 17.39 -25.00 -18.07
C THR A 164 18.54 -25.40 -18.98
N ASP A 165 18.22 -25.74 -20.22
CA ASP A 165 19.09 -26.50 -21.11
C ASP A 165 20.12 -25.61 -21.82
N VAL A 166 21.11 -26.24 -22.45
CA VAL A 166 22.25 -25.55 -23.07
C VAL A 166 21.90 -25.11 -24.49
N GLY A 167 21.77 -23.80 -24.70
CA GLY A 167 21.51 -23.20 -26.01
C GLY A 167 21.16 -21.71 -25.91
N ASP A 168 20.78 -21.10 -27.03
CA ASP A 168 20.49 -19.65 -27.11
C ASP A 168 19.34 -19.20 -26.19
N PHE A 169 18.41 -20.12 -25.93
CA PHE A 169 17.23 -19.92 -25.08
C PHE A 169 17.49 -20.05 -23.57
N ARG A 170 18.69 -20.48 -23.14
CA ARG A 170 19.00 -20.75 -21.73
C ARG A 170 18.67 -19.55 -20.82
N GLY A 171 17.88 -19.80 -19.77
CA GLY A 171 17.45 -18.81 -18.78
C GLY A 171 16.28 -17.92 -19.21
N LEU A 172 15.79 -18.04 -20.45
CA LEU A 172 14.56 -17.39 -20.91
C LEU A 172 13.33 -18.18 -20.48
N PRO A 173 12.12 -17.60 -20.59
CA PRO A 173 10.87 -18.34 -20.42
C PRO A 173 10.76 -19.54 -21.39
N THR A 174 10.23 -20.66 -20.90
CA THR A 174 9.85 -21.82 -21.73
C THR A 174 8.66 -21.52 -22.63
N LYS A 175 8.41 -22.35 -23.65
CA LYS A 175 7.27 -22.19 -24.58
C LYS A 175 5.94 -21.96 -23.84
N GLU A 176 5.66 -22.75 -22.81
CA GLU A 176 4.43 -22.71 -22.02
C GLU A 176 4.38 -21.45 -21.14
N HIS A 177 5.51 -20.99 -20.61
CA HIS A 177 5.58 -19.71 -19.92
C HIS A 177 5.39 -18.54 -20.91
N VAL A 178 5.90 -18.62 -22.14
CA VAL A 178 5.66 -17.58 -23.15
C VAL A 178 4.17 -17.53 -23.55
N GLN A 179 3.46 -18.67 -23.62
CA GLN A 179 1.99 -18.66 -23.77
C GLN A 179 1.30 -17.87 -22.65
N CYS A 180 1.76 -18.02 -21.39
CA CYS A 180 1.26 -17.19 -20.29
C CYS A 180 1.60 -15.70 -20.46
N ILE A 181 2.82 -15.37 -20.90
CA ILE A 181 3.28 -13.98 -21.07
C ILE A 181 2.51 -13.26 -22.18
N VAL A 182 2.21 -13.95 -23.29
CA VAL A 182 1.38 -13.42 -24.39
C VAL A 182 -0.02 -13.06 -23.88
N LEU A 183 -0.59 -13.88 -22.98
CA LEU A 183 -1.83 -13.61 -22.25
C LEU A 183 -1.65 -12.66 -21.04
N GLY A 184 -0.52 -11.98 -20.94
CA GLY A 184 -0.25 -10.98 -19.91
C GLY A 184 -0.18 -11.54 -18.49
N TYR A 185 0.37 -12.74 -18.29
CA TYR A 185 0.59 -13.35 -16.96
C TYR A 185 2.01 -13.91 -16.79
N SER A 186 2.51 -13.87 -15.55
CA SER A 186 3.66 -14.65 -15.12
C SER A 186 3.65 -14.83 -13.60
N PRO A 187 4.11 -15.98 -13.07
CA PRO A 187 4.34 -16.15 -11.63
C PRO A 187 5.52 -15.32 -11.09
N ASP A 188 6.45 -14.86 -11.95
CA ASP A 188 7.57 -13.99 -11.56
C ASP A 188 7.71 -12.78 -12.50
N PRO A 189 6.84 -11.77 -12.34
CA PRO A 189 6.92 -10.53 -13.13
C PRO A 189 8.24 -9.76 -12.87
N THR A 190 8.90 -9.98 -11.73
CA THR A 190 10.12 -9.25 -11.37
C THR A 190 11.34 -9.75 -12.13
N LYS A 191 11.43 -11.07 -12.36
CA LYS A 191 12.45 -11.70 -13.20
C LYS A 191 12.17 -11.43 -14.68
N LEU A 192 10.91 -11.47 -15.13
CA LEU A 192 10.58 -11.06 -16.50
C LEU A 192 10.98 -9.62 -16.80
N LYS A 193 10.75 -8.66 -15.89
CA LYS A 193 11.18 -7.26 -16.09
C LYS A 193 12.69 -7.12 -16.30
N LYS A 194 13.51 -8.00 -15.70
CA LYS A 194 14.97 -8.05 -15.92
C LYS A 194 15.32 -8.71 -17.26
N LEU A 195 14.64 -9.81 -17.59
CA LEU A 195 14.85 -10.57 -18.82
C LEU A 195 14.32 -9.84 -20.07
N ALA A 196 13.38 -8.91 -19.94
CA ALA A 196 12.81 -8.13 -21.04
C ALA A 196 13.86 -7.35 -21.84
N VAL A 197 14.97 -6.92 -21.21
CA VAL A 197 16.11 -6.29 -21.89
C VAL A 197 16.87 -7.33 -22.72
N GLN A 198 17.22 -8.46 -22.11
CA GLN A 198 17.95 -9.56 -22.77
C GLN A 198 17.14 -10.21 -23.91
N ALA A 199 15.81 -10.28 -23.79
CA ALA A 199 14.92 -10.78 -24.83
C ALA A 199 14.91 -9.86 -26.06
N ARG A 200 14.89 -8.54 -25.85
CA ARG A 200 15.05 -7.55 -26.94
C ARG A 200 16.44 -7.64 -27.56
N GLU A 201 17.50 -7.66 -26.76
CA GLU A 201 18.89 -7.71 -27.26
C GLU A 201 19.20 -9.00 -28.05
N LYS A 202 18.66 -10.15 -27.66
CA LYS A 202 18.88 -11.44 -28.36
C LYS A 202 17.95 -11.71 -29.55
N PHE A 203 16.75 -11.12 -29.57
CA PHE A 203 15.70 -11.48 -30.54
C PHE A 203 15.02 -10.27 -31.20
N ASN A 204 15.62 -9.08 -31.14
CA ASN A 204 15.30 -7.99 -32.07
C ASN A 204 15.75 -8.37 -33.49
N GLU A 205 14.91 -9.13 -34.18
CA GLU A 205 14.68 -8.88 -35.60
C GLU A 205 13.98 -7.51 -35.71
N GLU A 206 14.35 -6.73 -36.71
CA GLU A 206 13.94 -5.33 -36.85
C GLU A 206 12.39 -5.24 -36.95
N ASP A 207 11.77 -4.46 -36.06
CA ASP A 207 10.31 -4.24 -35.98
C ASP A 207 9.91 -3.25 -37.09
N ASP A 208 10.27 -3.56 -38.34
CA ASP A 208 9.81 -2.93 -39.58
C ASP A 208 8.42 -3.50 -39.92
N ASP A 209 7.37 -2.88 -39.39
CA ASP A 209 6.11 -2.82 -40.13
C ASP A 209 5.30 -1.57 -39.79
N MET A 210 4.62 -1.02 -40.79
CA MET A 210 3.92 0.26 -40.71
C MET A 210 2.44 0.07 -40.39
N ASP A 211 1.99 0.51 -39.22
CA ASP A 211 0.59 0.89 -39.02
C ASP A 211 0.42 2.37 -39.40
N VAL A 212 0.36 2.64 -40.71
CA VAL A 212 -0.03 3.93 -41.29
C VAL A 212 -1.12 3.72 -42.33
N GLU A 213 -2.34 4.14 -42.01
CA GLU A 213 -3.22 4.80 -42.98
C GLU A 213 -3.78 6.09 -42.36
N GLU A 214 -3.67 7.19 -43.10
CA GLU A 214 -4.19 8.51 -42.74
C GLU A 214 -5.63 8.70 -43.23
N GLU A 215 -6.39 9.62 -42.63
CA GLU A 215 -7.09 10.66 -43.42
C GLU A 215 -7.10 12.03 -42.70
N ARG A 216 -6.05 12.81 -42.97
CA ARG A 216 -6.08 14.22 -43.45
C ARG A 216 -7.00 15.27 -42.74
N SER A 217 -6.37 16.07 -41.85
CA SER A 217 -6.01 17.51 -42.00
C SER A 217 -6.94 18.54 -42.69
N PRO A 218 -6.81 19.89 -42.52
CA PRO A 218 -5.78 20.67 -41.78
C PRO A 218 -6.30 21.86 -40.91
N GLY A 219 -5.41 22.55 -40.14
CA GLY A 219 -5.66 23.98 -39.82
C GLY A 219 -4.96 24.69 -38.63
N LYS A 220 -3.70 25.11 -38.79
CA LYS A 220 -3.04 26.30 -38.16
C LYS A 220 -3.01 26.48 -36.61
N GLY A 221 -1.80 26.69 -36.07
CA GLY A 221 -1.55 27.86 -35.21
C GLY A 221 -0.69 27.72 -33.93
N ALA A 222 0.60 28.07 -34.03
CA ALA A 222 1.42 28.75 -33.01
C ALA A 222 1.56 28.22 -31.55
N LYS A 223 2.75 27.65 -31.28
CA LYS A 223 3.79 28.21 -30.37
C LYS A 223 3.45 28.47 -28.88
N ARG A 224 3.98 27.58 -28.02
CA ARG A 224 4.39 27.77 -26.59
C ARG A 224 3.29 28.15 -25.57
N VAL A 225 3.14 27.33 -24.53
CA VAL A 225 3.74 27.53 -23.18
C VAL A 225 3.55 26.23 -22.36
N ARG A 226 4.40 26.00 -21.36
CA ARG A 226 4.26 24.89 -20.41
C ARG A 226 3.16 25.24 -19.40
N ASP A 227 2.26 24.31 -19.10
CA ASP A 227 1.66 24.23 -17.76
C ASP A 227 1.36 22.78 -17.41
N ASN A 228 1.62 22.44 -16.14
CA ASN A 228 1.68 21.07 -15.65
C ASN A 228 0.50 20.82 -14.71
N SER A 229 -0.67 20.52 -15.29
CA SER A 229 -1.94 20.39 -14.56
C SER A 229 -2.26 18.93 -14.24
N SER A 230 -1.70 18.43 -13.14
CA SER A 230 -1.97 17.08 -12.63
C SER A 230 -3.33 17.00 -11.93
N SER A 231 -4.41 16.76 -12.68
CA SER A 231 -5.73 16.43 -12.11
C SER A 231 -5.70 15.02 -11.51
N SER A 232 -5.54 14.94 -10.19
CA SER A 232 -5.66 13.71 -9.42
C SER A 232 -7.01 13.68 -8.72
N ASP A 233 -8.07 13.36 -9.46
CA ASP A 233 -9.35 13.02 -8.86
C ASP A 233 -9.16 11.75 -8.02
N SER A 234 -9.40 11.86 -6.71
CA SER A 234 -9.30 10.77 -5.75
C SER A 234 -10.53 10.74 -4.86
N ASP A 235 -11.67 10.52 -5.50
CA ASP A 235 -12.87 10.03 -4.82
C ASP A 235 -12.63 8.60 -4.32
N SER A 236 -12.58 8.43 -3.00
CA SER A 236 -13.49 7.49 -2.33
C SER A 236 -13.40 7.69 -0.82
N ASP A 237 -14.41 8.36 -0.27
CA ASP A 237 -14.59 8.52 1.16
C ASP A 237 -15.50 7.42 1.74
N SER A 238 -15.43 7.29 3.07
CA SER A 238 -16.47 6.79 3.97
C SER A 238 -16.69 5.28 4.15
N GLU A 239 -16.39 4.84 5.37
CA GLU A 239 -16.73 3.56 6.01
C GLU A 239 -18.24 3.46 6.37
N PRO A 240 -18.65 2.41 7.12
CA PRO A 240 -19.82 2.48 8.02
C PRO A 240 -19.52 2.19 9.51
N GLU A 241 -20.15 2.98 10.38
CA GLU A 241 -20.31 2.78 11.84
C GLU A 241 -21.81 2.93 12.19
N LYS A 242 -22.39 2.46 13.31
CA LYS A 242 -21.99 1.59 14.45
C LYS A 242 -23.32 1.13 15.11
N LYS A 243 -23.43 -0.08 15.69
CA LYS A 243 -24.15 -0.28 16.98
C LYS A 243 -24.03 -1.69 17.61
N CYS A 244 -24.10 -1.67 18.94
CA CYS A 244 -23.91 -2.74 19.94
C CYS A 244 -25.05 -3.80 19.93
N ALA A 245 -25.01 -4.93 20.67
CA ALA A 245 -24.12 -5.33 21.77
C ALA A 245 -24.09 -6.87 21.98
N LYS A 246 -22.97 -7.43 22.46
CA LYS A 246 -22.93 -8.28 23.67
C LYS A 246 -21.49 -8.47 24.18
N ARG A 247 -21.35 -8.59 25.51
CA ARG A 247 -20.09 -8.66 26.26
C ARG A 247 -19.35 -9.99 26.09
N SER A 248 -18.03 -9.91 26.02
CA SER A 248 -17.08 -10.82 26.67
C SER A 248 -16.07 -9.97 27.46
N SER A 249 -15.76 -10.38 28.68
CA SER A 249 -15.08 -9.54 29.68
C SER A 249 -13.56 -9.63 29.61
N GLU A 250 -12.89 -8.65 28.97
CA GLU A 250 -11.42 -8.49 29.05
C GLU A 250 -10.91 -7.10 28.61
N THR A 251 -11.76 -6.06 28.56
CA THR A 251 -11.45 -4.78 27.88
C THR A 251 -11.68 -3.52 28.74
N GLU A 252 -11.54 -3.61 30.07
CA GLU A 252 -11.89 -2.49 30.98
C GLU A 252 -10.73 -1.50 31.28
N GLU A 253 -9.49 -1.73 30.78
CA GLU A 253 -8.35 -0.83 31.08
C GLU A 253 -7.99 0.19 29.97
N ASN A 254 -8.55 0.07 28.75
CA ASN A 254 -8.07 0.86 27.60
C ASN A 254 -8.93 2.10 27.24
N GLU A 255 -10.09 2.30 27.88
CA GLU A 255 -11.03 3.38 27.51
C GLU A 255 -10.64 4.78 28.04
N GLN A 256 -9.70 4.91 28.98
CA GLN A 256 -9.40 6.21 29.61
C GLN A 256 -8.62 7.21 28.74
N ASN A 257 -7.97 6.77 27.65
CA ASN A 257 -7.13 7.66 26.82
C ASN A 257 -7.84 8.29 25.60
N GLU A 258 -9.06 7.88 25.26
CA GLU A 258 -9.72 8.34 24.01
C GLU A 258 -10.32 9.76 24.06
N SER A 259 -10.45 10.41 25.23
CA SER A 259 -11.16 11.71 25.33
C SER A 259 -10.33 12.96 24.98
N VAL A 260 -9.02 12.80 24.70
CA VAL A 260 -8.09 13.94 24.58
C VAL A 260 -8.18 14.65 23.22
N LEU A 261 -8.24 13.90 22.11
CA LEU A 261 -8.26 14.45 20.75
C LEU A 261 -9.69 14.70 20.25
N GLY A 262 -9.94 15.79 19.55
CA GLY A 262 -11.26 16.10 18.99
C GLY A 262 -11.28 17.27 18.00
N PHE A 263 -12.39 17.37 17.26
CA PHE A 263 -12.60 18.30 16.15
C PHE A 263 -13.93 19.07 16.26
N LYS A 264 -14.52 19.11 17.46
CA LYS A 264 -15.86 19.67 17.72
C LYS A 264 -15.97 21.15 17.39
N ASP A 265 -14.91 21.89 17.70
CA ASP A 265 -14.80 23.34 17.60
C ASP A 265 -13.32 23.74 17.51
N LYS A 266 -13.07 25.01 17.16
CA LYS A 266 -11.75 25.61 16.99
C LYS A 266 -10.84 25.44 18.22
N ASP A 267 -11.39 25.62 19.42
CA ASP A 267 -10.63 25.51 20.66
C ASP A 267 -10.20 24.06 20.93
N LYS A 268 -11.09 23.08 20.70
CA LYS A 268 -10.75 21.65 20.81
C LYS A 268 -9.76 21.21 19.73
N ALA A 269 -9.78 21.82 18.54
CA ALA A 269 -8.75 21.59 17.51
C ALA A 269 -7.37 22.07 17.96
N LEU A 270 -7.27 23.29 18.51
CA LEU A 270 -6.04 23.84 19.08
C LEU A 270 -5.52 23.01 20.26
N GLN A 271 -6.41 22.58 21.17
CA GLN A 271 -6.07 21.66 22.26
C GLN A 271 -5.54 20.32 21.73
N SER A 272 -6.12 19.79 20.64
CA SER A 272 -5.70 18.53 20.04
C SER A 272 -4.29 18.64 19.43
N ILE A 273 -4.00 19.72 18.69
CA ILE A 273 -2.64 20.00 18.20
C ILE A 273 -1.66 20.11 19.38
N LYS A 274 -2.01 20.84 20.44
CA LYS A 274 -1.17 20.99 21.63
C LYS A 274 -0.91 19.66 22.36
N SER A 275 -1.88 18.75 22.40
CA SER A 275 -1.72 17.41 23.00
C SER A 275 -0.85 16.44 22.17
N LEU A 276 -0.63 16.78 20.89
CA LEU A 276 0.26 16.06 19.98
C LEU A 276 1.67 16.68 19.93
N GLU A 277 1.87 17.86 20.53
CA GLU A 277 3.15 18.54 20.57
C GLU A 277 4.24 17.67 21.22
N GLY A 278 5.47 17.75 20.70
CA GLY A 278 6.60 16.92 21.12
C GLY A 278 6.60 15.47 20.61
N ARG A 279 5.47 14.90 20.16
CA ARG A 279 5.41 13.55 19.56
C ARG A 279 6.05 13.50 18.17
N ASP A 280 6.24 12.29 17.63
CA ASP A 280 6.79 12.08 16.28
C ASP A 280 6.04 12.91 15.23
N VAL A 281 6.76 13.67 14.41
CA VAL A 281 6.18 14.63 13.46
C VAL A 281 5.27 13.92 12.45
N SER A 282 5.65 12.72 11.99
CA SER A 282 4.79 11.87 11.15
C SER A 282 3.55 11.34 11.87
N TYR A 283 3.63 11.09 13.19
CA TYR A 283 2.45 10.68 13.97
C TYR A 283 1.46 11.83 14.17
N GLN A 284 1.97 13.04 14.45
CA GLN A 284 1.13 14.25 14.52
C GLN A 284 0.35 14.42 13.21
N PHE A 285 1.02 14.29 12.06
CA PHE A 285 0.40 14.36 10.74
C PHE A 285 -0.71 13.32 10.55
N HIS A 286 -0.44 12.03 10.80
CA HIS A 286 -1.46 11.00 10.65
C HIS A 286 -2.65 11.16 11.62
N ALA A 287 -2.39 11.60 12.86
CA ALA A 287 -3.45 11.88 13.83
C ALA A 287 -4.34 13.05 13.39
N ILE A 288 -3.74 14.14 12.91
CA ILE A 288 -4.43 15.36 12.45
C ILE A 288 -5.20 15.09 11.15
N SER A 289 -4.59 14.44 10.15
CA SER A 289 -5.30 14.03 8.93
C SER A 289 -6.46 13.07 9.22
N GLY A 290 -6.33 12.20 10.23
CA GLY A 290 -7.43 11.36 10.69
C GLY A 290 -8.55 12.12 11.40
N LEU A 291 -8.25 13.24 12.07
CA LEU A 291 -9.26 14.14 12.64
C LEU A 291 -10.03 14.89 11.56
N VAL A 292 -9.35 15.37 10.51
CA VAL A 292 -9.98 16.03 9.35
C VAL A 292 -10.99 15.10 8.68
N LYS A 293 -10.58 13.88 8.28
CA LYS A 293 -11.48 12.91 7.65
C LYS A 293 -12.71 12.55 8.49
N ARG A 294 -12.53 12.45 9.82
CA ARG A 294 -13.67 12.23 10.74
C ARG A 294 -14.57 13.46 10.83
N ALA A 295 -14.02 14.67 10.80
CA ALA A 295 -14.79 15.91 10.81
C ALA A 295 -15.61 16.08 9.51
N GLU A 296 -15.00 15.90 8.34
CA GLU A 296 -15.66 15.93 7.03
C GLU A 296 -16.86 14.97 6.97
N ARG A 297 -16.66 13.73 7.43
CA ARG A 297 -17.72 12.73 7.49
C ARG A 297 -18.83 13.04 8.50
N VAL A 298 -18.50 13.65 9.64
CA VAL A 298 -19.53 14.09 10.59
C VAL A 298 -20.30 15.29 10.01
N ILE A 299 -19.65 16.21 9.29
CA ILE A 299 -20.31 17.29 8.55
C ILE A 299 -21.29 16.72 7.52
N SER A 300 -20.88 15.75 6.68
CA SER A 300 -21.74 15.18 5.63
C SER A 300 -23.01 14.49 6.18
N CYS A 301 -22.97 14.03 7.43
CA CYS A 301 -24.10 13.37 8.10
C CYS A 301 -24.94 14.31 8.98
N THR A 302 -24.49 15.54 9.21
CA THR A 302 -25.10 16.49 10.15
C THR A 302 -26.03 17.47 9.44
N LYS A 303 -27.14 17.84 10.10
CA LYS A 303 -28.10 18.86 9.60
C LYS A 303 -28.14 20.13 10.47
N ASP A 304 -27.24 20.23 11.44
CA ASP A 304 -27.13 21.33 12.39
C ASP A 304 -26.07 22.31 11.89
N GLU A 305 -26.52 23.46 11.39
CA GLU A 305 -25.69 24.49 10.76
C GLU A 305 -24.59 25.02 11.70
N GLN A 306 -24.89 25.18 12.99
CA GLN A 306 -23.93 25.69 13.97
C GLN A 306 -22.85 24.65 14.25
N LYS A 307 -23.20 23.36 14.33
CA LYS A 307 -22.20 22.28 14.45
C LYS A 307 -21.33 22.18 13.19
N ILE A 308 -21.92 22.31 12.00
CA ILE A 308 -21.17 22.32 10.74
C ILE A 308 -20.16 23.47 10.74
N LYS A 309 -20.59 24.69 11.08
CA LYS A 309 -19.70 25.85 11.18
C LYS A 309 -18.54 25.62 12.16
N ASN A 310 -18.83 25.14 13.37
CA ASN A 310 -17.79 24.88 14.37
C ASN A 310 -16.77 23.82 13.91
N MET A 311 -17.21 22.79 13.18
CA MET A 311 -16.33 21.75 12.63
C MET A 311 -15.53 22.26 11.43
N LEU A 312 -16.08 23.13 10.59
CA LEU A 312 -15.32 23.78 9.51
C LEU A 312 -14.20 24.68 10.06
N GLU A 313 -14.48 25.48 11.10
CA GLU A 313 -13.45 26.25 11.80
C GLU A 313 -12.38 25.37 12.46
N ALA A 314 -12.73 24.14 12.88
CA ALA A 314 -11.78 23.14 13.37
C ALA A 314 -10.93 22.52 12.25
N ILE A 315 -11.53 22.21 11.10
CA ILE A 315 -10.85 21.69 9.90
C ILE A 315 -9.83 22.71 9.40
N GLU A 316 -10.20 23.98 9.27
CA GLU A 316 -9.30 25.06 8.80
C GLU A 316 -7.99 25.12 9.64
N ILE A 317 -8.08 24.95 10.97
CA ILE A 317 -6.92 24.90 11.86
C ILE A 317 -6.02 23.68 11.57
N PHE A 318 -6.62 22.52 11.29
CA PHE A 318 -5.89 21.30 10.94
C PHE A 318 -5.29 21.35 9.52
N GLU A 319 -6.00 21.89 8.54
CA GLU A 319 -5.52 22.07 7.17
C GLU A 319 -4.37 23.06 7.08
N ASN A 320 -4.42 24.16 7.84
CA ASN A 320 -3.30 25.08 7.97
C ASN A 320 -2.06 24.39 8.56
N TRP A 321 -2.24 23.52 9.57
CA TRP A 321 -1.15 22.72 10.14
C TRP A 321 -0.59 21.70 9.13
N ILE A 322 -1.45 21.01 8.39
CA ILE A 322 -1.07 20.04 7.34
C ILE A 322 -0.33 20.73 6.19
N THR A 323 -0.78 21.90 5.79
CA THR A 323 -0.15 22.72 4.74
C THR A 323 1.25 23.16 5.19
N ASP A 324 1.39 23.66 6.41
CA ASP A 324 2.70 24.03 6.97
C ASP A 324 3.66 22.83 7.08
N TYR A 325 3.15 21.66 7.47
CA TYR A 325 3.90 20.40 7.48
C TYR A 325 4.46 20.06 6.10
N ASN A 326 3.62 20.13 5.07
CA ASN A 326 3.98 19.79 3.69
C ASN A 326 4.95 20.82 3.09
N VAL A 327 4.65 22.12 3.22
CA VAL A 327 5.45 23.23 2.65
C VAL A 327 6.84 23.29 3.28
N LYS A 328 6.96 23.14 4.60
CA LYS A 328 8.27 23.14 5.27
C LYS A 328 9.01 21.79 5.20
N GLY A 329 8.38 20.75 4.65
CA GLY A 329 8.95 19.42 4.57
C GLY A 329 9.26 18.82 5.94
N ARG A 330 8.41 19.09 6.94
CA ARG A 330 8.62 18.73 8.36
C ARG A 330 8.81 17.22 8.58
N SER A 331 8.40 16.37 7.63
CA SER A 331 8.70 14.94 7.61
C SER A 331 10.20 14.61 7.78
N LYS A 332 11.10 15.49 7.33
CA LYS A 332 12.56 15.36 7.50
C LYS A 332 13.06 15.61 8.93
N GLU A 333 12.22 16.20 9.79
CA GLU A 333 12.52 16.43 11.21
C GLU A 333 12.16 15.22 12.09
N ASN A 334 11.63 14.14 11.49
CA ASN A 334 11.17 12.98 12.24
C ASN A 334 12.34 12.13 12.78
N PHE A 335 12.44 11.99 14.11
CA PHE A 335 13.44 11.16 14.77
C PHE A 335 13.10 9.66 14.63
N ASN A 336 13.36 9.07 13.47
CA ASN A 336 13.10 7.65 13.22
C ASN A 336 13.79 6.76 14.26
N TYR A 337 13.07 5.75 14.76
CA TYR A 337 13.59 4.83 15.77
C TYR A 337 14.62 3.86 15.18
N LEU A 338 15.72 3.67 15.89
CA LEU A 338 16.65 2.56 15.67
C LEU A 338 16.06 1.26 16.23
N THR A 339 16.34 0.13 15.58
CA THR A 339 16.03 -1.18 16.16
C THR A 339 16.85 -1.39 17.43
N ILE A 340 16.26 -2.05 18.43
CA ILE A 340 16.87 -2.19 19.75
C ILE A 340 18.26 -2.85 19.73
N ASP A 341 18.46 -3.83 18.83
CA ASP A 341 19.74 -4.51 18.66
C ASP A 341 20.86 -3.59 18.17
N ILE A 342 20.52 -2.54 17.42
CA ILE A 342 21.49 -1.50 17.03
C ILE A 342 21.87 -0.69 18.26
N VAL A 343 20.90 -0.24 19.05
CA VAL A 343 21.17 0.57 20.26
C VAL A 343 22.05 -0.23 21.25
N ARG A 344 21.69 -1.50 21.49
CA ARG A 344 22.48 -2.44 22.30
C ARG A 344 23.92 -2.60 21.81
N ALA A 345 24.11 -2.79 20.51
CA ALA A 345 25.45 -2.99 19.94
C ALA A 345 26.38 -1.78 20.14
N PHE A 346 25.85 -0.56 20.23
CA PHE A 346 26.63 0.65 20.49
C PHE A 346 26.79 0.99 21.98
N LYS A 347 26.22 0.21 22.91
CA LYS A 347 26.38 0.42 24.36
C LYS A 347 27.86 0.46 24.82
N PRO A 348 28.78 -0.42 24.39
CA PRO A 348 30.18 -0.36 24.84
C PRO A 348 30.93 0.86 24.28
N LEU A 349 30.48 1.42 23.14
CA LEU A 349 31.00 2.70 22.65
C LEU A 349 30.53 3.87 23.54
N ALA A 350 29.29 3.82 24.03
CA ALA A 350 28.77 4.82 24.97
C ALA A 350 29.53 4.79 26.30
N GLU A 351 29.84 3.59 26.81
CA GLU A 351 30.70 3.38 27.98
C GLU A 351 32.11 3.97 27.76
N ARG A 352 32.73 3.72 26.60
CA ARG A 352 34.06 4.28 26.24
C ARG A 352 34.08 5.81 26.15
N TYR A 353 32.96 6.45 25.80
CA TYR A 353 32.81 7.92 25.83
C TYR A 353 32.32 8.46 27.19
N ASN A 354 32.18 7.63 28.23
CA ASN A 354 31.58 7.99 29.53
C ASN A 354 30.19 8.63 29.40
N ILE A 355 29.34 8.09 28.53
CA ILE A 355 27.95 8.53 28.36
C ILE A 355 27.08 7.77 29.37
N GLU A 356 26.47 8.51 30.29
CA GLU A 356 25.58 7.97 31.32
C GLU A 356 24.33 7.28 30.72
N ASP A 357 23.89 6.19 31.35
CA ASP A 357 22.60 5.59 31.04
C ASP A 357 21.48 6.49 31.59
N ASN A 358 20.65 6.96 30.66
CA ASN A 358 19.51 7.85 30.90
C ASN A 358 18.20 7.07 31.16
N GLY A 359 18.26 5.73 31.23
CA GLY A 359 17.12 4.85 31.48
C GLY A 359 16.22 4.60 30.26
N PHE A 360 16.38 5.35 29.16
CA PHE A 360 15.61 5.14 27.93
C PHE A 360 15.83 3.74 27.37
N LEU A 361 17.08 3.23 27.40
CA LEU A 361 17.39 1.90 26.89
C LEU A 361 16.61 0.83 27.67
N ASN A 362 16.62 0.88 29.01
CA ASN A 362 15.91 -0.10 29.85
C ASN A 362 14.40 -0.11 29.56
N VAL A 363 13.78 1.07 29.46
CA VAL A 363 12.35 1.18 29.10
C VAL A 363 12.07 0.72 27.67
N TYR A 364 13.01 0.92 26.74
CA TYR A 364 12.88 0.42 25.37
C TYR A 364 13.06 -1.10 25.28
N GLU A 365 13.84 -1.70 26.19
CA GLU A 365 13.99 -3.15 26.37
C GLU A 365 12.73 -3.79 26.96
N GLU A 366 12.14 -3.21 28.01
CA GLU A 366 10.82 -3.61 28.54
C GLU A 366 9.72 -3.54 27.47
N ALA A 367 9.81 -2.56 26.57
CA ALA A 367 8.92 -2.43 25.42
C ALA A 367 9.22 -3.44 24.28
N ASN A 368 10.24 -4.31 24.40
CA ASN A 368 10.73 -5.21 23.35
C ASN A 368 11.05 -4.48 22.02
N GLY A 369 11.50 -3.23 22.09
CA GLY A 369 11.77 -2.40 20.91
C GLY A 369 10.52 -1.82 20.22
N ASP A 370 9.30 -2.07 20.73
CA ASP A 370 8.08 -1.48 20.18
C ASP A 370 7.91 -0.02 20.61
N TYR A 371 8.34 0.89 19.73
CA TYR A 371 8.24 2.33 19.93
C TYR A 371 6.79 2.84 20.12
N LYS A 372 5.77 2.06 19.75
CA LYS A 372 4.36 2.44 20.00
C LYS A 372 4.01 2.37 21.47
N ARG A 373 4.60 1.43 22.23
CA ARG A 373 4.37 1.27 23.68
C ARG A 373 4.89 2.48 24.47
N LEU A 374 6.00 3.09 24.02
CA LEU A 374 6.59 4.30 24.63
C LEU A 374 5.63 5.51 24.69
N ARG A 375 4.54 5.48 23.91
CA ARG A 375 3.49 6.51 23.89
C ARG A 375 2.52 6.41 25.07
N SER A 376 2.54 5.27 25.78
CA SER A 376 1.73 4.99 26.97
C SER A 376 2.57 4.97 28.25
N VAL A 377 3.86 4.63 28.18
CA VAL A 377 4.77 4.65 29.34
C VAL A 377 5.11 6.09 29.71
N ARG A 378 4.83 6.48 30.97
CA ARG A 378 5.15 7.81 31.51
C ARG A 378 6.62 7.91 31.93
N PHE A 379 7.19 9.09 31.79
CA PHE A 379 8.53 9.42 32.31
C PHE A 379 8.44 9.68 33.82
N PRO A 380 9.27 9.06 34.69
CA PRO A 380 9.05 9.08 36.14
C PRO A 380 8.91 10.48 36.78
N GLU A 381 9.65 11.47 36.30
CA GLU A 381 9.73 12.82 36.90
C GLU A 381 8.70 13.81 36.32
N SER A 382 7.84 13.40 35.39
CA SER A 382 6.98 14.33 34.64
C SER A 382 5.70 13.69 34.10
N ASN A 383 4.66 14.48 33.88
CA ASN A 383 3.42 13.98 33.28
C ASN A 383 3.49 13.79 31.74
N VAL A 384 4.68 13.66 31.16
CA VAL A 384 4.86 13.33 29.73
C VAL A 384 5.28 11.88 29.54
N THR A 385 5.09 11.39 28.31
CA THR A 385 5.39 10.01 27.90
C THR A 385 6.80 9.91 27.33
N TRP A 386 7.38 8.70 27.34
CA TRP A 386 8.79 8.51 26.93
C TRP A 386 9.04 8.88 25.48
N ASP A 387 8.07 8.72 24.57
CA ASP A 387 8.19 9.20 23.17
C ASP A 387 8.39 10.72 23.11
N VAL A 388 7.59 11.48 23.87
CA VAL A 388 7.70 12.95 23.96
C VAL A 388 9.04 13.34 24.59
N LYS A 389 9.44 12.71 25.70
CA LYS A 389 10.68 13.07 26.40
C LYS A 389 11.93 12.81 25.55
N ARG A 390 11.96 11.66 24.87
CA ARG A 390 13.02 11.28 23.92
C ARG A 390 13.11 12.27 22.76
N ASN A 391 11.99 12.67 22.18
CA ASN A 391 11.96 13.64 21.09
C ASN A 391 12.32 15.08 21.54
N GLU A 392 11.98 15.47 22.77
CA GLU A 392 12.45 16.72 23.39
C GLU A 392 13.98 16.73 23.52
N HIS A 393 14.55 15.65 24.07
CA HIS A 393 15.99 15.53 24.30
C HIS A 393 16.79 15.46 22.98
N LEU A 394 16.35 14.63 22.03
CA LEU A 394 16.97 14.53 20.71
C LEU A 394 16.96 15.87 19.97
N ARG A 395 15.89 16.67 20.08
CA ARG A 395 15.85 18.01 19.47
C ARG A 395 16.94 18.93 20.03
N LYS A 396 17.20 18.89 21.34
CA LYS A 396 18.29 19.65 21.98
C LYS A 396 19.66 19.16 21.52
N LEU A 397 19.90 17.84 21.53
CA LEU A 397 21.17 17.26 21.05
C LEU A 397 21.44 17.60 19.57
N VAL A 398 20.48 17.38 18.69
CA VAL A 398 20.65 17.59 17.25
C VAL A 398 20.82 19.07 16.90
N ASN A 399 20.18 19.99 17.64
CA ASN A 399 20.44 21.41 17.49
C ASN A 399 21.85 21.79 17.96
N CYS A 400 22.30 21.30 19.12
CA CYS A 400 23.67 21.50 19.62
C CYS A 400 24.73 20.98 18.62
N ILE A 401 24.53 19.80 18.02
CA ILE A 401 25.40 19.24 16.97
C ILE A 401 25.45 20.15 15.74
N LYS A 402 24.30 20.68 15.28
CA LYS A 402 24.22 21.59 14.14
C LYS A 402 24.89 22.94 14.42
N GLU A 403 24.61 23.55 15.56
CA GLU A 403 25.14 24.86 15.98
C GLU A 403 26.66 24.83 16.16
N LYS A 404 27.19 23.74 16.72
CA LYS A 404 28.64 23.53 16.91
C LYS A 404 29.32 22.90 15.69
N HIS A 405 28.60 22.64 14.59
CA HIS A 405 29.08 21.96 13.38
C HIS A 405 29.82 20.63 13.66
N ILE A 406 29.39 19.88 14.67
CA ILE A 406 30.00 18.62 15.08
C ILE A 406 29.71 17.55 14.02
N GLN A 407 30.74 16.81 13.61
CA GLN A 407 30.56 15.69 12.69
C GLN A 407 29.83 14.52 13.37
N TRP A 408 29.02 13.78 12.61
CA TRP A 408 28.33 12.60 13.12
C TRP A 408 29.29 11.42 13.37
N PHE A 409 30.39 11.34 12.62
CA PHE A 409 31.36 10.26 12.73
C PHE A 409 32.78 10.80 12.90
N ASP A 410 33.58 10.15 13.74
CA ASP A 410 34.96 10.55 14.00
C ASP A 410 35.85 10.34 12.77
N THR A 411 36.73 11.31 12.54
CA THR A 411 37.74 11.30 11.47
C THR A 411 39.14 10.91 11.96
N ASP A 412 39.35 10.99 13.27
CA ASP A 412 40.60 10.68 13.98
C ASP A 412 41.04 9.24 13.76
N VAL A 413 42.34 8.98 13.86
CA VAL A 413 42.95 7.72 13.43
C VAL A 413 42.44 6.52 14.25
N GLU A 414 42.25 6.69 15.56
CA GLU A 414 41.77 5.64 16.47
C GLU A 414 40.28 5.34 16.30
N PHE A 415 39.45 6.37 16.12
CA PHE A 415 37.98 6.25 16.08
C PHE A 415 37.41 6.29 14.65
N ARG A 416 38.26 6.19 13.61
CA ARG A 416 37.88 6.49 12.22
C ARG A 416 36.63 5.75 11.77
N GLY A 417 35.58 6.53 11.52
CA GLY A 417 34.29 6.07 11.02
C GLY A 417 33.35 5.48 12.08
N LEU A 418 33.71 5.51 13.37
CA LEU A 418 32.76 5.29 14.47
C LEU A 418 31.91 6.55 14.69
N PRO A 419 30.71 6.43 15.29
CA PRO A 419 29.91 7.59 15.73
C PRO A 419 30.67 8.44 16.75
N THR A 420 30.63 9.77 16.64
CA THR A 420 31.20 10.66 17.66
C THR A 420 30.48 10.52 19.00
N ALA A 421 31.03 11.09 20.09
CA ALA A 421 30.36 11.09 21.40
C ALA A 421 28.93 11.66 21.34
N GLU A 422 28.70 12.77 20.62
CA GLU A 422 27.36 13.36 20.48
C GLU A 422 26.41 12.52 19.60
N HIS A 423 26.93 11.86 18.56
CA HIS A 423 26.13 10.90 17.78
C HIS A 423 25.81 9.66 18.61
N THR A 424 26.76 9.17 19.41
CA THR A 424 26.55 8.05 20.34
C THR A 424 25.49 8.37 21.38
N ARG A 425 25.45 9.60 21.93
CA ARG A 425 24.32 10.07 22.76
C ARG A 425 22.98 9.98 22.02
N CYS A 426 22.91 10.39 20.75
CA CYS A 426 21.69 10.23 19.95
C CYS A 426 21.31 8.75 19.75
N ILE A 427 22.29 7.86 19.54
CA ILE A 427 22.08 6.42 19.37
C ILE A 427 21.51 5.80 20.64
N MET A 428 22.00 6.19 21.83
CA MET A 428 21.46 5.74 23.11
C MET A 428 20.01 6.20 23.36
N TRP A 429 19.57 7.29 22.72
CA TRP A 429 18.15 7.71 22.65
C TRP A 429 17.39 7.10 21.45
N GLY A 430 17.94 6.05 20.84
CA GLY A 430 17.32 5.31 19.74
C GLY A 430 17.21 6.11 18.43
N PHE A 431 18.14 7.01 18.11
CA PHE A 431 18.14 7.80 16.87
C PHE A 431 19.52 7.86 16.20
N SER A 432 19.53 7.91 14.87
CA SER A 432 20.73 8.20 14.07
C SER A 432 20.36 8.98 12.82
N HIS A 433 21.22 9.93 12.42
CA HIS A 433 21.11 10.62 11.14
C HIS A 433 21.37 9.68 9.95
N ASP A 434 22.28 8.70 10.09
CA ASP A 434 22.59 7.69 9.08
C ASP A 434 22.48 6.28 9.67
N ILE A 435 21.32 5.65 9.49
CA ILE A 435 21.04 4.28 9.94
C ILE A 435 21.81 3.25 9.08
N ALA A 436 22.03 3.54 7.79
CA ALA A 436 22.66 2.61 6.86
C ALA A 436 24.14 2.41 7.18
N LYS A 437 24.84 3.50 7.53
CA LYS A 437 26.25 3.44 7.98
C LYS A 437 26.40 2.74 9.33
N LEU A 438 25.49 2.95 10.29
CA LEU A 438 25.49 2.16 11.54
C LEU A 438 25.33 0.66 11.27
N LYS A 439 24.37 0.26 10.42
CA LYS A 439 24.18 -1.15 10.04
C LYS A 439 25.41 -1.78 9.39
N LYS A 440 26.14 -1.02 8.56
CA LYS A 440 27.42 -1.46 7.97
C LYS A 440 28.56 -1.57 8.98
N LEU A 441 28.53 -0.82 10.07
CA LEU A 441 29.55 -0.85 11.12
C LEU A 441 29.39 -2.05 12.06
N LEU A 442 28.17 -2.52 12.34
CA LEU A 442 27.88 -3.62 13.27
C LEU A 442 28.85 -4.83 13.17
N PRO A 443 29.16 -5.41 11.99
CA PRO A 443 30.04 -6.60 11.89
C PRO A 443 31.51 -6.32 12.23
N THR A 444 31.90 -5.05 12.28
CA THR A 444 33.26 -4.57 12.58
C THR A 444 33.34 -3.82 13.91
N LEU A 445 32.21 -3.65 14.60
CA LEU A 445 32.12 -2.78 15.77
C LEU A 445 32.89 -3.34 16.96
N SER A 446 32.75 -4.64 17.27
CA SER A 446 33.51 -5.30 18.33
C SER A 446 35.03 -5.20 18.09
N LYS A 447 35.48 -5.53 16.88
CA LYS A 447 36.90 -5.45 16.47
C LYS A 447 37.50 -4.03 16.49
N LYS A 448 36.66 -2.99 16.48
CA LYS A 448 37.07 -1.58 16.63
C LYS A 448 36.97 -1.06 18.06
N LEU A 449 36.33 -1.83 18.95
CA LEU A 449 36.14 -1.50 20.36
C LEU A 449 37.11 -2.24 21.26
N GLU A 450 37.64 -3.39 20.82
CA GLU A 450 38.85 -4.00 21.37
C GLU A 450 40.00 -2.97 21.40
N PRO A 451 40.77 -2.87 22.49
CA PRO A 451 41.94 -2.00 22.54
C PRO A 451 43.00 -2.53 21.55
N ASN A 452 43.66 -1.62 20.84
CA ASN A 452 44.94 -1.95 20.22
C ASN A 452 45.98 -2.04 21.36
N ASP A 453 46.62 -3.20 21.50
CA ASP A 453 47.82 -3.39 22.34
C ASP A 453 49.02 -2.56 21.83
#